data_AF-A0A1I7ICB7-F1
#
_entry.id   AF-A0A1I7ICB7-F1
#
_cell.length_a   1.000
_cell.length_b   1.000
_cell.length_c   1.000
_cell.angle_alpha   90.00
_cell.angle_beta   90.00
_cell.angle_gamma   90.00
#
_symmetry.space_group_name_H-M   'P 1'
#
loop_
_entity.id
_entity.type
_entity.pdbx_description
1 polymer ?
#
loop_
_entity_poly.entity_id
_entity_poly.type
_entity_poly.pdbx_seq_one_letter_code
_entity_poly.pdbx_strand_id
1 'polypeptide(L)'
;MLGKLPEKGQRDLFRPMLKDFIDMGHELVLLADKIDWSYFEEEFTPLYSQRGAPSVPIRLMVGCLLLKHLYNLGDERIPEYWVRDVY
;
A
#
# COMPACT_ATOMS: atom_id res chain seq x y z
N MET A 1 -13.53 5.67 -10.26
CA MET A 1 -12.40 5.32 -11.13
C MET A 1 -11.33 4.67 -10.24
N LEU A 2 -10.53 3.71 -10.72
CA LEU A 2 -9.43 3.16 -9.92
C LEU A 2 -8.29 4.18 -9.80
N GLY A 3 -7.87 4.50 -8.58
CA GLY A 3 -6.66 5.30 -8.37
C GLY A 3 -5.41 4.44 -8.46
N LYS A 4 -4.64 4.64 -9.52
CA LYS A 4 -3.30 4.05 -9.65
C LYS A 4 -2.25 5.11 -9.33
N LEU A 5 -1.22 4.71 -8.60
CA LEU A 5 -0.01 5.52 -8.49
C LEU A 5 0.68 5.53 -9.87
N PRO A 6 1.18 6.68 -10.34
CA PRO A 6 1.91 6.72 -11.60
C PRO A 6 3.21 5.90 -11.48
N GLU A 7 3.41 4.94 -12.38
CA GLU A 7 4.68 4.22 -12.48
C GLU A 7 5.78 5.18 -12.93
N LYS A 8 6.70 5.53 -12.01
CA LYS A 8 7.90 6.29 -12.35
C LYS A 8 8.98 5.33 -12.85
N GLY A 9 9.04 5.13 -14.17
CA GLY A 9 10.06 4.29 -14.81
C GLY A 9 11.49 4.85 -14.73
N GLN A 10 11.64 6.14 -14.42
CA GLN A 10 12.94 6.79 -14.25
C GLN A 10 13.16 7.22 -12.79
N ARG A 11 14.32 6.84 -12.23
CA ARG A 11 14.79 7.36 -10.96
C ARG A 11 14.99 8.87 -11.07
N ASP A 12 14.25 9.60 -10.27
CA ASP A 12 14.40 11.04 -10.15
C ASP A 12 15.69 11.32 -9.34
N LEU A 13 16.69 11.91 -9.99
CA LEU A 13 18.04 12.10 -9.43
C LEU A 13 18.02 12.81 -8.07
N PHE A 14 17.00 13.64 -7.84
CA PHE A 14 16.85 14.46 -6.62
C PHE A 14 15.77 13.95 -5.68
N ARG A 15 15.06 12.86 -6.01
CA ARG A 15 14.08 12.24 -5.11
C ARG A 15 14.48 10.80 -4.83
N PRO A 16 15.13 10.54 -3.69
CA PRO A 16 15.48 9.18 -3.32
C PRO A 16 14.19 8.37 -3.14
N MET A 17 14.20 7.12 -3.57
CA MET A 17 13.02 6.27 -3.50
C MET A 17 12.88 5.71 -2.09
N LEU A 18 11.65 5.44 -1.68
CA LEU A 18 11.39 4.83 -0.36
C LEU A 18 12.18 3.53 -0.17
N LYS A 19 12.26 2.70 -1.21
CA LYS A 19 13.06 1.46 -1.23
C LYS A 19 14.55 1.65 -0.92
N ASP A 20 15.08 2.87 -1.07
CA ASP A 20 16.48 3.16 -0.80
C ASP A 20 16.74 3.41 0.71
N PHE A 21 15.68 3.54 1.53
CA PHE A 21 15.79 3.80 2.98
C PHE A 21 15.14 2.75 3.89
N ILE A 22 14.26 1.92 3.34
CA ILE A 22 13.57 0.89 4.13
C ILE A 22 14.47 -0.32 4.34
N ASP A 23 14.35 -0.93 5.52
CA ASP A 23 14.95 -2.23 5.77
C ASP A 23 14.19 -3.31 4.98
N MET A 24 14.80 -3.81 3.91
CA MET A 24 14.23 -4.88 3.08
C MET A 24 14.12 -6.22 3.83
N GLY A 25 14.80 -6.37 4.97
CA GLY A 25 14.68 -7.54 5.85
C GLY A 25 13.51 -7.46 6.83
N HIS A 26 12.80 -6.34 6.88
CA HIS A 26 11.69 -6.16 7.82
C HIS A 26 10.51 -7.09 7.50
N GLU A 27 9.88 -7.62 8.55
CA GLU A 27 8.80 -8.60 8.46
C GLU A 27 7.64 -8.17 7.56
N LEU A 28 7.25 -6.89 7.60
CA LEU A 28 6.18 -6.33 6.79
C LEU A 28 6.58 -6.13 5.32
N VAL A 29 7.85 -5.85 5.02
CA VAL A 29 8.36 -5.80 3.64
C VAL A 29 8.33 -7.20 3.03
N LEU A 30 8.86 -8.17 3.77
CA LEU A 30 8.84 -9.57 3.36
C LEU A 30 7.41 -10.07 3.15
N LEU A 31 6.48 -9.70 4.04
CA LEU A 31 5.07 -10.02 3.88
C LEU A 31 4.48 -9.37 2.62
N ALA A 32 4.73 -8.07 2.39
CA ALA A 32 4.25 -7.37 1.22
C ALA A 32 4.77 -7.99 -0.10
N ASP A 33 6.00 -8.48 -0.13
CA ASP A 33 6.58 -9.17 -1.29
C ASP A 33 5.98 -10.57 -1.53
N LYS A 34 5.40 -11.19 -0.50
CA LYS A 34 4.74 -12.51 -0.60
C LYS A 34 3.27 -12.43 -0.97
N ILE A 35 2.63 -11.28 -0.78
CA ILE A 35 1.23 -11.07 -1.10
C ILE A 35 1.05 -10.92 -2.61
N ASP A 36 0.14 -11.71 -3.19
CA ASP A 36 -0.35 -11.45 -4.55
C ASP A 36 -1.32 -10.26 -4.54
N TRP A 37 -0.78 -9.07 -4.82
CA TRP A 37 -1.58 -7.84 -4.89
C TRP A 37 -2.53 -7.81 -6.09
N SER A 38 -2.23 -8.57 -7.15
CA SER A 38 -3.06 -8.61 -8.37
C SER A 38 -4.41 -9.26 -8.08
N TYR A 39 -4.42 -10.29 -7.24
CA TYR A 39 -5.65 -10.91 -6.74
C TYR A 39 -6.62 -9.88 -6.15
N PHE A 40 -6.15 -9.01 -5.24
CA PHE A 40 -7.01 -7.98 -4.64
C PHE A 40 -7.47 -6.92 -5.65
N GLU A 41 -6.59 -6.53 -6.57
CA GLU A 41 -6.96 -5.60 -7.64
C GLU A 41 -8.07 -6.19 -8.52
N GLU A 42 -7.97 -7.46 -8.94
CA GLU A 42 -8.96 -8.14 -9.76
C GLU A 42 -10.29 -8.33 -9.04
N GLU A 43 -10.26 -8.83 -7.80
CA GLU A 43 -11.46 -9.12 -7.03
C GLU A 43 -12.21 -7.86 -6.61
N PHE A 44 -11.50 -6.76 -6.33
CA PHE A 44 -12.14 -5.54 -5.85
C PHE A 44 -12.44 -4.54 -6.96
N THR A 45 -11.79 -4.64 -8.13
CA THR A 45 -12.07 -3.77 -9.29
C THR A 45 -13.58 -3.65 -9.62
N PRO A 46 -14.36 -4.74 -9.66
CA PRO A 46 -15.81 -4.67 -9.95
C PRO A 46 -16.61 -3.87 -8.91
N LEU A 47 -16.09 -3.69 -7.70
CA LEU A 47 -16.75 -2.95 -6.62
C LEU A 47 -16.60 -1.43 -6.75
N TYR A 48 -15.69 -0.96 -7.61
CA TYR A 48 -15.45 0.46 -7.82
C TYR A 48 -16.27 1.02 -8.98
N SER A 49 -16.81 2.23 -8.77
CA SER A 49 -17.47 2.99 -9.84
C SER A 49 -16.49 3.34 -10.96
N GLN A 50 -16.94 3.25 -12.22
CA GLN A 50 -16.18 3.73 -13.38
C GLN A 50 -16.15 5.27 -13.48
N ARG A 51 -17.06 5.96 -12.80
CA ARG A 51 -17.23 7.44 -12.85
C ARG A 51 -16.99 8.08 -11.49
N GLY A 52 -16.62 9.36 -11.50
CA GLY A 52 -16.33 10.14 -10.29
C GLY A 52 -14.85 10.14 -9.90
N ALA A 53 -14.56 10.52 -8.66
CA ALA A 53 -13.19 10.63 -8.17
C ALA A 53 -12.46 9.27 -8.23
N PRO A 54 -11.15 9.27 -8.51
CA PRO A 54 -10.32 8.10 -8.34
C PRO A 54 -10.34 7.61 -6.89
N SER A 55 -10.40 6.30 -6.69
CA SER A 55 -10.19 5.69 -5.38
C SER A 55 -8.77 5.93 -4.90
N VAL A 56 -8.48 5.58 -3.65
CA VAL A 56 -7.10 5.29 -3.26
C VAL A 56 -6.66 3.95 -3.87
N PRO A 57 -5.34 3.67 -3.99
CA PRO A 57 -4.85 2.36 -4.43
C PRO A 57 -5.38 1.23 -3.54
N ILE A 58 -5.78 0.09 -4.13
CA ILE A 58 -6.36 -1.03 -3.36
C ILE A 58 -5.36 -1.57 -2.35
N ARG A 59 -4.07 -1.66 -2.73
CA ARG A 59 -2.98 -2.02 -1.81
C ARG A 59 -2.97 -1.20 -0.53
N LEU A 60 -3.26 0.11 -0.59
CA LEU A 60 -3.29 0.97 0.60
C LEU A 60 -4.42 0.55 1.54
N MET A 61 -5.64 0.37 1.01
CA MET A 61 -6.79 -0.06 1.82
C MET A 61 -6.58 -1.44 2.45
N VAL A 62 -6.13 -2.41 1.65
CA VAL A 62 -5.87 -3.78 2.11
C VAL A 62 -4.75 -3.79 3.14
N GLY A 63 -3.65 -3.08 2.89
CA GLY A 63 -2.53 -2.94 3.82
C GLY A 63 -2.97 -2.39 5.18
N CYS A 64 -3.76 -1.32 5.21
CA CYS A 64 -4.31 -0.78 6.46
C CYS A 64 -5.14 -1.82 7.22
N LEU A 65 -6.02 -2.57 6.54
CA LEU A 65 -6.85 -3.59 7.18
C LEU A 65 -6.02 -4.76 7.73
N LEU A 66 -4.98 -5.18 7.01
CA LEU A 66 -4.04 -6.20 7.48
C LEU A 66 -3.31 -5.74 8.73
N LEU A 67 -2.81 -4.50 8.76
CA LEU A 67 -2.13 -3.95 9.93
C LEU A 67 -3.05 -3.82 11.14
N LYS A 68 -4.29 -3.37 10.93
CA LYS A 68 -5.31 -3.34 11.99
C LYS A 68 -5.51 -4.71 12.61
N HIS A 69 -5.60 -5.75 11.78
CA HIS A 69 -5.83 -7.10 12.27
C HIS A 69 -4.58 -7.68 12.96
N LEU A 70 -3.41 -7.56 12.33
CA LEU A 70 -2.14 -8.13 12.81
C LEU A 70 -1.74 -7.58 14.18
N TYR A 71 -1.92 -6.27 14.38
CA TYR A 71 -1.51 -5.59 15.61
C TYR A 71 -2.69 -5.23 16.53
N ASN A 72 -3.90 -5.71 16.22
CA ASN A 72 -5.13 -5.41 16.97
C ASN A 72 -5.35 -3.90 17.19
N LEU A 73 -5.25 -3.11 16.11
CA LEU A 73 -5.30 -1.65 16.14
C LEU A 73 -6.69 -1.10 15.79
N GLY A 74 -7.07 -0.03 16.49
CA GLY A 74 -8.15 0.85 16.05
C GLY A 74 -7.71 1.75 14.89
N ASP A 75 -8.67 2.34 14.17
CA ASP A 75 -8.41 3.20 13.00
C ASP A 75 -7.47 4.36 13.30
N GLU A 76 -7.62 4.98 14.46
CA GLU A 76 -6.82 6.14 14.86
C GLU A 76 -5.36 5.80 15.17
N ARG A 77 -5.06 4.51 15.41
CA ARG A 77 -3.73 4.04 15.77
C ARG A 77 -2.94 3.51 14.57
N ILE A 78 -3.58 3.31 13.41
CA ILE A 78 -2.89 2.88 12.18
C ILE A 78 -1.72 3.79 11.82
N PRO A 79 -1.82 5.15 11.90
CA PRO A 79 -0.71 6.03 11.55
C PRO A 79 0.55 5.81 12.38
N GLU A 80 0.41 5.40 13.65
CA GLU A 80 1.55 5.11 14.53
C GLU A 80 2.43 3.99 13.96
N TYR A 81 1.80 3.01 13.32
CA TYR A 81 2.46 1.84 12.74
C TYR A 81 2.80 2.06 11.27
N TRP A 82 2.03 2.88 10.54
CA TRP A 82 2.35 3.21 9.15
C TRP A 82 3.57 4.13 9.01
N VAL A 83 3.73 5.10 9.92
CA VAL A 83 4.84 6.09 9.87
C VAL A 83 6.17 5.49 10.33
N ARG A 84 6.12 4.55 11.28
CA ARG A 84 7.32 3.85 11.79
C ARG A 84 8.01 3.01 10.71
N ASP A 85 7.19 2.52 9.79
CA ASP A 85 7.41 1.29 9.04
C ASP A 85 6.80 1.52 7.64
N VAL A 86 7.38 2.47 6.90
CA VAL A 86 6.84 2.92 5.62
C VAL A 86 7.08 1.82 4.57
N TYR A 87 6.09 0.95 4.31
CA TYR A 87 6.20 -0.25 3.47
C TYR A 87 5.22 -0.29 2.28
#